data_AF-A0A1H7BCP4-F1
#
_entry.id   AF-A0A1H7BCP4-F1
#
_cell.length_a   1.000
_cell.length_b   1.000
_cell.length_c   1.000
_cell.angle_alpha   90.00
_cell.angle_beta   90.00
_cell.angle_gamma   90.00
#
_symmetry.space_group_name_H-M   'P 1'
#
loop_
_entity.id
_entity.type
_entity.pdbx_description
1 polymer ?
#
loop_
_entity_poly.entity_id
_entity_poly.type
_entity_poly.pdbx_seq_one_letter_code
_entity_poly.pdbx_strand_id
1 'polypeptide(L)'
;METQQLTSTDLAQFIGTRKWYCHPIVRKMLYTDGIRYMMNNAGAYWLIDEVAFHQFQPRVKQKEFQVWLLTVNLEESTAVLNCEDGNGRVLCSKQIPFTDFPLVEIKIYVSDNVILLPSEY
;
A
#
# COMPACT_ATOMS: atom_id res chain seq x y z
N MET A 1 7.97 15.41 -20.47
CA MET A 1 7.28 15.50 -19.17
C MET A 1 8.12 14.66 -18.22
N GLU A 2 8.81 15.32 -17.29
CA GLU A 2 9.75 14.66 -16.37
C GLU A 2 8.98 13.70 -15.47
N THR A 3 9.26 12.40 -15.61
CA THR A 3 8.86 11.38 -14.65
C THR A 3 9.59 11.68 -13.35
N GLN A 4 8.96 12.41 -12.43
CA GLN A 4 9.46 12.51 -11.06
C GLN A 4 9.48 11.09 -10.50
N GLN A 5 10.67 10.48 -10.50
CA GLN A 5 10.90 9.17 -9.93
C GLN A 5 10.52 9.26 -8.46
N LEU A 6 9.41 8.62 -8.09
CA LEU A 6 9.00 8.51 -6.70
C LEU A 6 10.14 7.85 -5.93
N THR A 7 10.78 8.57 -5.01
CA THR A 7 11.85 8.00 -4.19
C THR A 7 11.27 7.54 -2.85
N SER A 8 11.80 6.45 -2.30
CA SER A 8 11.46 6.01 -0.93
C SER A 8 11.70 7.14 0.09
N THR A 9 12.69 7.98 -0.15
CA THR A 9 13.00 9.16 0.66
C THR A 9 11.88 10.19 0.67
N ASP A 10 11.19 10.43 -0.46
CA ASP A 10 10.05 11.35 -0.51
C ASP A 10 8.89 10.83 0.36
N LEU A 11 8.66 9.52 0.31
CA LEU A 11 7.67 8.85 1.17
C LEU A 11 8.05 8.89 2.66
N ALA A 12 9.35 8.87 2.98
CA ALA A 12 9.85 8.98 4.34
C ALA A 12 9.75 10.39 4.94
N GLN A 13 9.61 11.43 4.10
CA GLN A 13 9.41 12.80 4.58
C GLN A 13 7.98 13.08 5.07
N PHE A 14 7.02 12.19 4.79
CA PHE A 14 5.68 12.28 5.34
C PHE A 14 5.72 11.88 6.82
N ILE A 15 5.92 12.87 7.68
CA ILE A 15 5.88 12.74 9.14
C ILE A 15 4.53 13.21 9.70
N GLY A 16 3.71 12.25 10.08
CA GLY A 16 2.41 12.48 10.69
C GLY A 16 1.29 12.73 9.69
N THR A 17 0.19 11.99 9.86
CA THR A 17 -1.00 12.13 9.04
C THR A 17 -1.76 13.40 9.39
N ARG A 18 -1.79 14.36 8.46
CA ARG A 18 -2.54 15.61 8.63
C ARG A 18 -3.97 15.47 8.14
N LYS A 19 -4.19 14.70 7.08
CA LYS A 19 -5.51 14.46 6.49
C LYS A 19 -5.72 12.98 6.22
N TRP A 20 -6.97 12.60 6.40
CA TRP A 20 -7.48 11.26 6.17
C TRP A 20 -8.42 11.35 4.97
N TYR A 21 -8.22 10.49 3.99
CA TYR A 21 -9.04 10.42 2.81
C TYR A 21 -9.82 9.13 2.79
N CYS A 22 -11.12 9.21 2.51
CA CYS A 22 -11.93 8.01 2.36
C CYS A 22 -11.69 7.36 1.00
N HIS A 23 -11.53 6.04 1.01
CA HIS A 23 -11.54 5.27 -0.21
C HIS A 23 -12.90 5.39 -0.91
N PRO A 24 -12.96 5.69 -2.22
CA PRO A 24 -14.21 5.99 -2.91
C PRO A 24 -15.18 4.80 -2.94
N ILE A 25 -14.66 3.60 -3.19
CA ILE A 25 -15.43 2.34 -3.22
C ILE A 25 -15.67 1.82 -1.80
N VAL A 26 -14.60 1.57 -1.05
CA VAL A 26 -14.66 1.03 0.31
C VAL A 26 -14.68 2.18 1.33
N ARG A 27 -15.82 2.86 1.51
CA ARG A 27 -15.91 4.05 2.39
C ARG A 27 -15.46 3.85 3.85
N LYS A 28 -15.33 2.59 4.30
CA LYS A 28 -14.81 2.24 5.63
C LYS A 28 -13.27 2.32 5.70
N MET A 29 -12.61 2.26 4.56
CA MET A 29 -11.16 2.36 4.44
C MET A 29 -10.77 3.84 4.30
N LEU A 30 -9.82 4.26 5.13
CA LEU A 30 -9.18 5.57 5.08
C LEU A 30 -7.75 5.41 4.58
N TYR A 31 -7.17 6.46 4.01
CA TYR A 31 -5.75 6.50 3.69
C TYR A 31 -5.15 7.88 3.96
N THR A 32 -3.83 7.90 4.20
CA THR A 32 -3.09 9.10 4.58
C THR A 32 -2.67 9.95 3.36
N ASP A 33 -2.20 11.17 3.64
CA ASP A 33 -1.59 12.05 2.64
C ASP A 33 -0.43 11.37 1.90
N GLY A 34 0.42 10.62 2.61
CA GLY A 34 1.56 9.92 2.02
C GLY A 34 1.14 8.83 1.02
N ILE A 35 0.12 8.04 1.38
CA ILE A 35 -0.46 7.04 0.45
C ILE A 35 -1.08 7.73 -0.77
N ARG A 36 -1.76 8.86 -0.58
CA ARG A 36 -2.31 9.63 -1.70
C ARG A 36 -1.23 10.16 -2.63
N TYR A 37 -0.13 10.66 -2.06
CA TYR A 37 1.02 11.12 -2.83
C TYR A 37 1.67 9.97 -3.61
N MET A 38 1.85 8.81 -2.98
CA MET A 38 2.33 7.60 -3.64
C MET A 38 1.44 7.22 -4.83
N MET A 39 0.11 7.15 -4.64
CA MET A 39 -0.82 6.82 -5.73
C MET A 39 -0.74 7.81 -6.89
N ASN A 40 -0.66 9.12 -6.60
CA ASN A 40 -0.61 10.15 -7.63
C ASN A 40 0.69 10.10 -8.45
N ASN A 41 1.83 9.86 -7.81
CA ASN A 41 3.13 9.88 -8.48
C ASN A 41 3.49 8.54 -9.13
N ALA A 42 3.15 7.42 -8.50
CA ALA A 42 3.43 6.09 -9.02
C ALA A 42 2.27 5.48 -9.83
N GLY A 43 1.11 6.15 -9.92
CA GLY A 43 -0.08 5.59 -10.57
C GLY A 43 -0.64 4.34 -9.88
N ALA A 44 -0.27 4.08 -8.62
CA ALA A 44 -0.53 2.84 -7.91
C ALA A 44 -1.91 2.76 -7.24
N TYR A 45 -2.96 3.29 -7.87
CA TYR A 45 -4.32 3.24 -7.34
C TYR A 45 -4.80 1.81 -7.15
N TRP A 46 -4.46 0.95 -8.11
CA TRP A 46 -4.79 -0.48 -8.10
C TRP A 46 -4.28 -1.18 -6.83
N LEU A 47 -3.15 -0.74 -6.25
CA LEU A 47 -2.60 -1.33 -5.04
C LEU A 47 -3.50 -1.06 -3.83
N ILE A 48 -4.00 0.15 -3.73
CA ILE A 48 -4.90 0.58 -2.66
C ILE A 48 -6.26 -0.08 -2.80
N ASP A 49 -6.78 -0.17 -4.03
CA ASP A 49 -7.99 -0.93 -4.33
C ASP A 49 -7.83 -2.39 -3.91
N GLU A 50 -6.72 -3.04 -4.26
CA GLU A 50 -6.40 -4.42 -3.87
C GLU A 50 -6.37 -4.61 -2.35
N VAL A 51 -5.65 -3.75 -1.63
CA VAL A 51 -5.59 -3.79 -0.15
C VAL A 51 -6.98 -3.59 0.45
N ALA A 52 -7.79 -2.67 -0.09
CA ALA A 52 -9.15 -2.41 0.36
C ALA A 52 -10.08 -3.60 0.08
N PHE A 53 -9.96 -4.27 -1.07
CA PHE A 53 -10.72 -5.48 -1.38
C PHE A 53 -10.38 -6.65 -0.45
N HIS A 54 -9.10 -6.79 -0.07
CA HIS A 54 -8.70 -7.84 0.87
C HIS A 54 -9.28 -7.63 2.28
N GLN A 55 -9.69 -6.41 2.67
CA GLN A 55 -10.40 -6.19 3.94
C GLN A 55 -11.79 -6.82 3.99
N PHE A 56 -12.39 -7.19 2.85
CA PHE A 56 -13.62 -7.97 2.87
C PHE A 56 -13.36 -9.43 3.28
N GLN A 57 -12.12 -9.90 3.20
CA GLN A 57 -11.75 -11.24 3.60
C GLN A 57 -11.68 -11.32 5.13
N PRO A 58 -12.46 -12.20 5.78
CA PRO A 58 -12.54 -12.23 7.25
C PRO A 58 -11.20 -12.57 7.92
N ARG A 59 -10.30 -13.29 7.24
CA ARG A 59 -8.94 -13.58 7.74
C ARG A 59 -8.09 -12.33 7.93
N VAL A 60 -8.27 -11.36 7.03
CA VAL A 60 -7.53 -10.10 6.99
C VAL A 60 -8.21 -9.11 7.95
N LYS A 61 -9.54 -8.98 7.84
CA LYS A 61 -10.35 -8.08 8.68
C LYS A 61 -10.25 -8.34 10.19
N GLN A 62 -9.99 -9.58 10.60
CA GLN A 62 -9.84 -9.93 12.03
C GLN A 62 -8.54 -9.39 12.64
N LYS A 63 -7.59 -8.91 11.85
CA LYS A 63 -6.31 -8.41 12.32
C LYS A 63 -6.36 -6.90 12.44
N GLU A 64 -6.08 -6.42 13.65
CA GLU A 64 -6.02 -5.00 13.99
C GLU A 64 -4.92 -4.28 13.20
N PHE A 65 -3.79 -4.97 12.96
CA PHE A 65 -2.66 -4.47 12.21
C PHE A 65 -2.26 -5.46 11.10
N GLN A 66 -1.97 -4.92 9.92
CA GLN A 66 -1.56 -5.69 8.75
C GLN A 66 -0.44 -4.96 8.03
N VAL A 67 0.54 -5.73 7.55
CA VAL A 67 1.67 -5.23 6.77
C VAL A 67 1.55 -5.74 5.36
N TRP A 68 1.51 -4.81 4.41
CA TRP A 68 1.47 -5.09 2.99
C TRP A 68 2.82 -4.74 2.37
N LEU A 69 3.55 -5.75 1.93
CA LEU A 69 4.82 -5.60 1.22
C LEU A 69 4.61 -5.92 -0.25
N LEU A 70 4.76 -4.93 -1.10
CA LEU A 70 4.78 -5.10 -2.54
C LEU A 70 6.24 -5.12 -3.00
N THR A 71 6.69 -6.23 -3.57
CA THR A 71 8.01 -6.35 -4.20
C THR A 71 7.81 -6.41 -5.71
N VAL A 72 8.44 -5.50 -6.44
CA VAL A 72 8.32 -5.37 -7.89
C VAL A 72 9.63 -5.75 -8.55
N ASN A 73 9.54 -6.64 -9.52
CA ASN A 73 10.64 -6.95 -10.41
C ASN A 73 10.56 -6.04 -11.63
N LEU A 74 11.44 -5.02 -11.66
CA LEU A 74 11.50 -4.04 -12.76
C LEU A 74 11.96 -4.65 -14.09
N GLU A 75 12.66 -5.78 -14.08
CA GLU A 75 13.12 -6.44 -15.31
C GLU A 75 11.97 -7.14 -16.05
N GLU A 76 11.07 -7.77 -15.28
CA GLU A 76 9.94 -8.55 -15.80
C GLU A 76 8.62 -7.77 -15.72
N SER A 77 8.64 -6.55 -15.17
CA SER A 77 7.43 -5.76 -14.81
C SER A 77 6.41 -6.55 -13.98
N THR A 78 6.86 -7.54 -13.20
CA THR A 78 6.01 -8.36 -12.33
C THR A 78 6.08 -7.85 -10.90
N ALA A 79 5.08 -8.16 -10.09
CA ALA A 79 5.14 -7.87 -8.66
C ALA A 79 4.54 -8.97 -7.81
N VAL A 80 4.92 -8.97 -6.53
CA VAL A 80 4.40 -9.88 -5.52
C VAL A 80 3.93 -9.04 -4.35
N LEU A 81 2.64 -9.13 -4.06
CA LEU A 81 2.01 -8.45 -2.93
C LEU A 81 1.83 -9.45 -1.79
N ASN A 82 2.60 -9.27 -0.72
CA ASN A 82 2.51 -10.07 0.49
C ASN A 82 1.78 -9.29 1.58
N CYS A 83 0.86 -9.97 2.27
CA CYS A 83 0.14 -9.46 3.43
C CYS A 83 0.56 -10.28 4.66
N GLU A 84 1.02 -9.59 5.69
CA GLU A 84 1.45 -10.14 6.97
C GLU A 84 0.60 -9.56 8.11
N ASP A 85 0.47 -10.29 9.22
CA ASP A 85 -0.31 -9.87 10.38
C ASP A 85 0.50 -9.12 11.46
N GLY A 86 1.73 -8.71 11.14
CA GLY A 86 2.66 -8.07 12.09
C GLY A 86 3.34 -9.03 13.08
N ASN A 87 2.87 -10.29 13.19
CA ASN A 87 3.50 -11.34 14.00
C ASN A 87 4.30 -12.34 13.14
N GLY A 88 4.70 -11.93 11.93
CA GLY A 88 5.47 -12.75 10.99
C GLY A 88 4.67 -13.87 10.32
N ARG A 89 3.33 -13.85 10.41
CA ARG A 89 2.48 -14.77 9.64
C ARG A 89 1.99 -14.10 8.37
N VAL A 90 2.35 -14.69 7.23
CA VAL A 90 1.80 -14.32 5.93
C VAL A 90 0.34 -14.76 5.87
N LEU A 91 -0.57 -13.81 5.79
CA LEU A 91 -2.02 -14.02 5.65
C LEU A 91 -2.41 -14.27 4.20
N CYS A 92 -1.81 -13.51 3.28
CA CYS A 92 -2.08 -13.56 1.86
C CYS A 92 -0.79 -13.29 1.08
N SER A 93 -0.64 -13.92 -0.07
CA SER A 93 0.40 -13.61 -1.05
C SER A 93 -0.27 -13.64 -2.41
N LYS A 94 -0.17 -12.55 -3.15
CA LYS A 94 -0.76 -12.40 -4.47
C LYS A 94 0.32 -12.01 -5.47
N GLN A 95 0.50 -12.86 -6.48
CA GLN A 95 1.36 -12.53 -7.61
C GLN A 95 0.60 -11.62 -8.58
N ILE A 96 1.29 -10.59 -9.04
CA ILE A 96 0.81 -9.57 -9.95
C ILE A 96 1.61 -9.74 -11.25
N PRO A 97 0.95 -10.21 -12.33
CA PRO A 97 1.63 -10.56 -13.57
C PRO A 97 2.17 -9.35 -14.32
N PHE A 98 1.63 -8.15 -14.08
CA PHE A 98 2.12 -6.93 -14.69
C PHE A 98 1.84 -5.72 -13.78
N THR A 99 2.83 -4.85 -13.60
CA THR A 99 2.69 -3.57 -12.91
C THR A 99 3.60 -2.49 -13.49
N ASP A 100 3.11 -1.26 -13.53
CA ASP A 100 3.86 -0.06 -13.92
C ASP A 100 4.47 0.67 -12.70
N PHE A 101 4.59 -0.02 -11.56
CA PHE A 101 5.08 0.60 -10.33
C PHE A 101 6.59 0.91 -10.43
N PRO A 102 7.02 2.15 -10.16
CA PRO A 102 8.39 2.59 -10.42
C PRO A 102 9.40 2.16 -9.34
N LEU A 103 8.95 1.65 -8.18
CA LEU A 103 9.81 1.25 -7.07
C LEU A 103 9.97 -0.28 -7.02
N VAL A 104 11.16 -0.74 -6.65
CA VAL A 104 11.49 -2.18 -6.48
C VAL A 104 10.76 -2.80 -5.28
N GLU A 105 10.49 -2.00 -4.26
CA GLU A 105 9.69 -2.43 -3.12
C GLU A 105 8.96 -1.26 -2.48
N ILE A 106 7.78 -1.54 -1.91
CA ILE A 106 7.06 -0.62 -1.05
C ILE A 106 6.37 -1.38 0.07
N LYS A 107 6.42 -0.80 1.27
CA LYS A 107 5.74 -1.31 2.46
C LYS A 107 4.63 -0.36 2.85
N ILE A 108 3.46 -0.91 3.14
CA ILE A 108 2.24 -0.20 3.51
C ILE A 108 1.67 -0.87 4.74
N TYR A 109 1.18 -0.09 5.70
CA TYR A 109 0.51 -0.60 6.89
C TYR A 109 -0.98 -0.33 6.81
N VAL A 110 -1.74 -1.27 7.35
CA VAL A 110 -3.18 -1.10 7.56
C VAL A 110 -3.46 -1.31 9.04
N SER A 111 -3.95 -0.27 9.71
CA SER A 111 -4.40 -0.32 11.10
C SER A 111 -5.80 0.29 11.20
N ASP A 112 -6.73 -0.38 11.87
CA ASP A 112 -8.09 0.16 12.10
C ASP A 112 -8.84 0.63 10.83
N ASN A 113 -8.64 -0.07 9.71
CA ASN A 113 -9.14 0.32 8.37
C ASN A 113 -8.51 1.60 7.82
N VAL A 114 -7.30 1.94 8.25
CA VAL A 114 -6.53 3.07 7.75
C VAL A 114 -5.28 2.53 7.07
N ILE A 115 -5.08 2.92 5.82
CA ILE A 115 -3.89 2.65 5.04
C ILE A 115 -2.91 3.80 5.23
N LEU A 116 -1.71 3.49 5.68
CA LEU A 116 -0.69 4.46 6.03
C LEU A 116 0.70 3.94 5.67
N LEU A 117 1.63 4.86 5.44
CA LEU A 117 3.03 4.52 5.22
C LEU A 117 3.71 4.14 6.54
N PRO A 118 4.75 3.30 6.52
CA PRO A 118 5.50 2.95 7.73
C PRO A 118 6.09 4.15 8.46
N SER A 119 6.33 5.26 7.75
CA SER A 119 6.82 6.51 8.32
C SER A 119 5.73 7.35 9.02
N GLU A 120 4.46 7.02 8.81
CA GLU A 120 3.30 7.71 9.38
C GLU A 120 2.64 6.94 10.55
N TYR A 121 3.07 5.71 10.82
CA TYR A 121 2.65 4.90 11.98
C TYR A 121 3.46 5.27 13.22
#